data_AF-A0AAE1QQ86-F1
#
_entry.id   AF-A0AAE1QQ86-F1
#
_cell.length_a   1.000
_cell.length_b   1.000
_cell.length_c   1.000
_cell.angle_alpha   90.00
_cell.angle_beta   90.00
_cell.angle_gamma   90.00
#
_symmetry.space_group_name_H-M   'P 1'
#
loop_
_entity.id
_entity.type
_entity.pdbx_description
1 polymer ?
#
loop_
_entity_poly.entity_id
_entity_poly.type
_entity_poly.pdbx_seq_one_letter_code
_entity_poly.pdbx_strand_id
1 'polypeptide(L)'
;MITFKEPFGTQGRGGYFDNFGQYIGDPDSEDPSAKESYLDDPTVPKGSKQSTFAIAVAKINNERWDGVPFFLRCGKALNERKAEVRIQFKDIAGDIFSGECKRNELVIRVQPGEAVYCKLMSKAPGITFNIEETELDLTYNSRYKGVDLPEAYARLILDVFLGSQMHFVRSDELVEAWKLFTPLLNEIESSESSPLPYNF
;
A
#
# COMPACT_ATOMS: atom_id res chain seq x y z
N MET A 1 -17.10 -11.97 -0.21
CA MET A 1 -17.31 -10.88 -1.19
C MET A 1 -16.42 -9.73 -0.78
N ILE A 2 -15.63 -9.16 -1.69
CA ILE A 2 -14.85 -7.95 -1.40
C ILE A 2 -15.77 -6.76 -1.68
N THR A 3 -15.87 -5.82 -0.75
CA THR A 3 -16.68 -4.61 -0.96
C THR A 3 -15.86 -3.37 -0.69
N PHE A 4 -16.04 -2.36 -1.54
CA PHE A 4 -15.68 -0.98 -1.28
C PHE A 4 -16.96 -0.27 -0.82
N LYS A 5 -17.05 0.03 0.50
CA LYS A 5 -18.14 0.76 1.17
C LYS A 5 -19.54 0.10 1.12
N GLU A 6 -20.38 0.43 2.11
CA GLU A 6 -21.84 0.18 2.14
C GLU A 6 -22.60 1.51 2.32
N PRO A 7 -23.82 1.65 1.77
CA PRO A 7 -24.68 2.81 1.98
C PRO A 7 -25.59 2.60 3.21
N PHE A 8 -25.03 2.61 4.43
CA PHE A 8 -25.85 2.69 5.65
C PHE A 8 -25.31 3.72 6.63
N GLY A 9 -26.13 4.75 6.89
CA GLY A 9 -26.18 5.50 8.14
C GLY A 9 -24.88 6.16 8.65
N THR A 10 -24.49 7.28 8.05
CA THR A 10 -23.74 8.30 8.81
C THR A 10 -24.48 9.63 8.68
N GLN A 11 -25.06 10.07 9.80
CA GLN A 11 -25.57 11.43 9.92
C GLN A 11 -24.41 12.41 9.72
N GLY A 12 -24.33 13.01 8.53
CA GLY A 12 -23.65 14.29 8.34
C GLY A 12 -22.12 14.32 8.46
N ARG A 13 -21.41 13.20 8.29
CA ARG A 13 -19.94 13.21 8.08
C ARG A 13 -19.56 12.21 6.98
N GLY A 14 -19.70 12.66 5.73
CA GLY A 14 -19.03 11.99 4.61
C GLY A 14 -17.52 12.02 4.85
N GLY A 15 -16.86 10.87 4.74
CA GLY A 15 -15.40 10.81 4.82
C GLY A 15 -14.90 9.60 5.58
N TYR A 16 -14.87 8.46 4.91
CA TYR A 16 -13.87 7.43 5.19
C TYR A 16 -13.27 6.98 3.84
N PHE A 17 -12.29 7.79 3.39
CA PHE A 17 -11.08 7.46 2.61
C PHE A 17 -11.17 6.86 1.20
N ASP A 18 -11.88 7.49 0.26
CA ASP A 18 -11.55 7.40 -1.17
C ASP A 18 -10.93 8.74 -1.61
N ASN A 19 -9.77 9.07 -1.04
CA ASN A 19 -9.04 10.27 -1.43
C ASN A 19 -8.10 9.90 -2.57
N PHE A 20 -8.28 10.56 -3.69
CA PHE A 20 -7.35 10.54 -4.80
C PHE A 20 -6.68 11.92 -4.91
N GLY A 21 -5.40 11.89 -5.28
CA GLY A 21 -4.57 13.09 -5.33
C GLY A 21 -3.89 13.25 -6.68
N GLN A 22 -3.43 14.46 -6.95
CA GLN A 22 -2.62 14.81 -8.11
C GLN A 22 -1.39 15.61 -7.63
N TYR A 23 -0.19 15.21 -8.06
CA TYR A 23 1.02 15.87 -7.58
C TYR A 23 1.19 17.26 -8.19
N ILE A 24 1.70 18.17 -7.38
CA ILE A 24 2.17 19.50 -7.76
C ILE A 24 3.67 19.58 -7.53
N GLY A 25 4.35 20.40 -8.34
CA GLY A 25 5.78 20.62 -8.20
C GLY A 25 6.12 21.20 -6.83
N ASP A 26 7.21 20.71 -6.24
CA ASP A 26 7.81 21.24 -5.02
C ASP A 26 8.92 22.25 -5.38
N PRO A 27 8.69 23.57 -5.23
CA PRO A 27 9.69 24.59 -5.57
C PRO A 27 10.97 24.48 -4.75
N ASP A 28 10.87 23.93 -3.53
CA ASP A 28 11.97 23.83 -2.58
C ASP A 28 12.81 22.56 -2.78
N SER A 29 12.39 21.65 -3.67
CA SER A 29 13.13 20.42 -3.95
C SER A 29 14.45 20.69 -4.69
N GLU A 30 15.49 19.93 -4.36
CA GLU A 30 16.77 19.96 -5.07
C GLU A 30 16.69 19.23 -6.42
N ASP A 31 15.75 18.30 -6.59
CA ASP A 31 15.54 17.55 -7.83
C ASP A 31 14.76 18.40 -8.84
N PRO A 32 15.33 18.72 -10.02
CA PRO A 32 14.62 19.49 -11.04
C PRO A 32 13.31 18.86 -11.50
N SER A 33 13.21 17.52 -11.51
CA SER A 33 11.99 16.82 -11.90
C SER A 33 10.88 16.93 -10.86
N ALA A 34 11.25 17.14 -9.58
CA ALA A 34 10.29 17.35 -8.51
C ALA A 34 9.67 18.75 -8.52
N LYS A 35 10.23 19.69 -9.30
CA LYS A 35 9.70 21.07 -9.44
C LYS A 35 8.54 21.17 -10.42
N GLU A 36 8.32 20.13 -11.23
CA GLU A 36 7.27 20.09 -12.23
C GLU A 36 6.02 19.41 -11.68
N SER A 37 4.85 19.99 -11.95
CA SER A 37 3.55 19.44 -11.59
C SER A 37 3.07 18.46 -12.65
N TYR A 38 2.08 17.62 -12.32
CA TYR A 38 1.47 16.72 -13.29
C TYR A 38 0.91 17.46 -14.53
N LEU A 39 0.38 18.66 -14.32
CA LEU A 39 -0.20 19.49 -15.38
C LEU A 39 0.85 20.26 -16.21
N ASP A 40 2.12 20.25 -15.79
CA ASP A 40 3.22 20.88 -16.52
C ASP A 40 3.76 19.96 -17.63
N ASP A 41 3.48 18.65 -17.57
CA ASP A 41 3.82 17.69 -18.63
C ASP A 41 3.07 18.04 -19.93
N PRO A 42 3.79 18.30 -21.04
CA PRO A 42 3.17 18.71 -22.31
C PRO A 42 2.29 17.64 -22.96
N THR A 43 2.41 16.38 -22.53
CA THR A 43 1.57 15.27 -22.99
C THR A 43 0.25 15.17 -22.23
N VAL A 44 0.11 15.88 -21.11
CA VAL A 44 -1.10 15.89 -20.28
C VAL A 44 -2.08 16.96 -20.77
N PRO A 45 -3.38 16.61 -20.97
CA PRO A 45 -4.39 17.60 -21.31
C PRO A 45 -4.50 18.71 -20.25
N LYS A 46 -4.61 19.96 -20.69
CA LYS A 46 -4.80 21.10 -19.79
C LYS A 46 -6.05 20.92 -18.94
N GLY A 47 -5.91 21.04 -17.62
CA GLY A 47 -7.02 20.83 -16.67
C GLY A 47 -7.38 19.36 -16.44
N SER A 48 -6.49 18.42 -16.77
CA SER A 48 -6.67 17.00 -16.47
C SER A 48 -6.96 16.77 -14.98
N LYS A 49 -8.02 16.01 -14.69
CA LYS A 49 -8.39 15.60 -13.33
C LYS A 49 -7.87 14.21 -12.98
N GLN A 50 -6.95 13.67 -13.78
CA GLN A 50 -6.40 12.34 -13.57
C GLN A 50 -5.66 12.26 -12.23
N SER A 51 -5.98 11.24 -11.44
CA SER A 51 -5.30 10.98 -10.17
C SER A 51 -3.94 10.32 -10.38
N THR A 52 -2.95 10.78 -9.61
CA THR A 52 -1.60 10.22 -9.53
C THR A 52 -1.34 9.54 -8.20
N PHE A 53 -2.28 9.64 -7.25
CA PHE A 53 -2.30 8.99 -5.96
C PHE A 53 -3.71 8.49 -5.64
N ALA A 54 -3.81 7.34 -4.99
CA ALA A 54 -5.06 6.85 -4.42
C ALA A 54 -4.81 6.08 -3.12
N ILE A 55 -5.77 6.19 -2.21
CA ILE A 55 -5.94 5.28 -1.10
C ILE A 55 -7.38 4.74 -1.12
N ALA A 56 -7.53 3.44 -0.92
CA ALA A 56 -8.82 2.78 -0.83
C ALA A 56 -8.83 1.81 0.36
N VAL A 57 -10.00 1.63 0.97
CA VAL A 57 -10.21 0.66 2.04
C VAL A 57 -11.17 -0.42 1.57
N ALA A 58 -10.65 -1.63 1.40
CA ALA A 58 -11.44 -2.80 1.07
C ALA A 58 -11.82 -3.58 2.35
N LYS A 59 -12.98 -4.25 2.30
CA LYS A 59 -13.37 -5.26 3.30
C LYS A 59 -13.56 -6.61 2.63
N ILE A 60 -13.11 -7.67 3.28
CA ILE A 60 -13.34 -9.04 2.82
C ILE A 60 -14.42 -9.65 3.70
N ASN A 61 -15.62 -9.80 3.15
CA ASN A 61 -16.77 -10.35 3.87
C ASN A 61 -16.66 -11.88 3.89
N ASN A 62 -15.93 -12.40 4.89
CA ASN A 62 -15.90 -13.79 5.31
C ASN A 62 -15.54 -13.89 6.81
N GLU A 63 -15.66 -15.07 7.39
CA GLU A 63 -15.40 -15.31 8.82
C GLU A 63 -13.98 -14.90 9.25
N ARG A 64 -12.97 -15.16 8.40
CA ARG A 64 -11.56 -14.90 8.72
C ARG A 64 -11.23 -13.42 8.82
N TRP A 65 -11.83 -12.60 7.96
CA TRP A 65 -11.49 -11.20 7.78
C TRP A 65 -12.59 -10.24 8.23
N ASP A 66 -13.59 -10.75 8.96
CA ASP A 66 -14.66 -9.92 9.47
C ASP A 66 -14.12 -8.82 10.39
N GLY A 67 -14.54 -7.59 10.12
CA GLY A 67 -14.05 -6.39 10.80
C GLY A 67 -12.61 -5.96 10.48
N VAL A 68 -11.86 -6.65 9.61
CA VAL A 68 -10.48 -6.32 9.27
C VAL A 68 -10.42 -5.45 8.00
N PRO A 69 -9.97 -4.17 8.07
CA PRO A 69 -9.82 -3.32 6.90
C PRO A 69 -8.54 -3.63 6.12
N PHE A 70 -8.64 -3.63 4.79
CA PHE A 70 -7.51 -3.74 3.86
C PHE A 70 -7.23 -2.39 3.23
N PHE A 71 -6.11 -1.77 3.61
CA PHE A 71 -5.68 -0.50 3.03
C PHE A 71 -4.86 -0.75 1.76
N LEU A 72 -5.30 -0.18 0.66
CA LEU A 72 -4.61 -0.18 -0.63
C LEU A 72 -4.13 1.24 -0.88
N ARG A 73 -2.81 1.45 -0.96
CA ARG A 73 -2.21 2.78 -1.20
C ARG A 73 -1.23 2.69 -2.35
N CYS A 74 -1.38 3.57 -3.33
CA CYS A 74 -0.44 3.68 -4.44
C CYS A 74 -0.34 5.14 -4.91
N GLY A 75 0.81 5.50 -5.48
CA GLY A 75 0.97 6.81 -6.09
C GLY A 75 2.32 7.00 -6.78
N LYS A 76 2.43 8.11 -7.50
CA LYS A 76 3.66 8.63 -8.12
C LYS A 76 4.12 9.89 -7.40
N ALA A 77 5.35 10.32 -7.62
CA ALA A 77 5.89 11.54 -7.02
C ALA A 77 5.73 11.50 -5.49
N LEU A 78 6.17 10.38 -4.89
CA LEU A 78 6.12 10.18 -3.45
C LEU A 78 7.55 10.16 -2.94
N ASN A 79 7.69 10.31 -1.62
CA ASN A 79 8.95 10.40 -0.89
C ASN A 79 9.91 9.21 -1.11
N GLU A 80 9.42 8.05 -1.56
CA GLU A 80 10.25 6.87 -1.81
C GLU A 80 9.61 5.92 -2.83
N ARG A 81 10.46 5.17 -3.55
CA ARG A 81 10.03 3.99 -4.30
C ARG A 81 9.89 2.83 -3.31
N LYS A 82 8.68 2.31 -3.10
CA LYS A 82 8.45 1.15 -2.23
C LYS A 82 7.22 0.35 -2.63
N ALA A 83 7.34 -0.97 -2.60
CA ALA A 83 6.24 -1.92 -2.64
C ALA A 83 6.34 -2.82 -1.41
N GLU A 84 5.31 -2.82 -0.58
CA GLU A 84 5.32 -3.45 0.74
C GLU A 84 3.93 -3.96 1.13
N VAL A 85 3.90 -5.09 1.83
CA VAL A 85 2.73 -5.59 2.55
C VAL A 85 3.02 -5.44 4.05
N ARG A 86 2.11 -4.78 4.78
CA ARG A 86 2.21 -4.60 6.22
C ARG A 86 0.98 -5.17 6.91
N ILE A 87 1.21 -6.05 7.87
CA ILE A 87 0.17 -6.65 8.71
C ILE A 87 0.38 -6.12 10.12
N GLN A 88 -0.52 -5.25 10.58
CA GLN A 88 -0.51 -4.74 11.94
C GLN A 88 -1.41 -5.60 12.82
N PHE A 89 -0.85 -6.16 13.90
CA PHE A 89 -1.59 -6.98 14.86
C PHE A 89 -2.39 -6.11 15.84
N LYS A 90 -3.36 -6.74 16.52
CA LYS A 90 -4.11 -6.08 17.60
C LYS A 90 -3.18 -5.81 18.80
N ASP A 91 -3.59 -4.85 19.63
CA ASP A 91 -2.94 -4.60 20.91
C ASP A 91 -2.97 -5.87 21.79
N ILE A 92 -1.95 -6.03 22.63
CA ILE A 92 -1.87 -7.15 23.57
C ILE A 92 -3.01 -7.00 24.60
N ALA A 93 -3.75 -8.08 24.82
CA ALA A 93 -4.79 -8.09 25.84
C ALA A 93 -4.18 -8.10 27.25
N GLY A 94 -4.67 -7.25 28.14
CA GLY A 94 -4.20 -7.18 29.52
C GLY A 94 -2.80 -6.58 29.66
N ASP A 95 -2.56 -5.45 28.99
CA ASP A 95 -1.27 -4.76 29.02
C ASP A 95 -0.83 -4.40 30.45
N ILE A 96 0.32 -4.96 30.85
CA ILE A 96 0.97 -4.71 32.15
C ILE A 96 2.06 -3.63 32.05
N PHE A 97 2.30 -3.09 30.85
CA PHE A 97 3.32 -2.09 30.56
C PHE A 97 2.72 -0.68 30.40
N SER A 98 1.59 -0.42 31.04
CA SER A 98 1.00 0.93 31.17
C SER A 98 0.74 1.66 29.84
N GLY A 99 0.45 0.94 28.76
CA GLY A 99 0.20 1.51 27.43
C GLY A 99 1.47 1.78 26.62
N GLU A 100 2.65 1.39 27.11
CA GLU A 100 3.92 1.55 26.38
C GLU A 100 4.08 0.52 25.25
N CYS A 101 3.29 -0.56 25.25
CA CYS A 101 3.30 -1.56 24.19
C CYS A 101 2.77 -1.00 22.88
N LYS A 102 3.58 -1.10 21.82
CA LYS A 102 3.13 -0.86 20.45
C LYS A 102 2.62 -2.15 19.82
N ARG A 103 1.78 -2.00 18.79
CA ARG A 103 1.31 -3.13 17.98
C ARG A 103 2.46 -3.77 17.24
N ASN A 104 2.52 -5.09 17.27
CA ASN A 104 3.45 -5.83 16.43
C ASN A 104 3.09 -5.62 14.96
N GLU A 105 4.09 -5.68 14.09
CA GLU A 105 3.90 -5.57 12.64
C GLU A 105 4.74 -6.60 11.90
N LEU A 106 4.10 -7.38 11.03
CA LEU A 106 4.83 -8.18 10.04
C LEU A 106 4.91 -7.39 8.74
N VAL A 107 6.13 -7.16 8.27
CA VAL A 107 6.41 -6.36 7.09
C VAL A 107 7.12 -7.22 6.05
N ILE A 108 6.56 -7.25 4.85
CA ILE A 108 7.12 -7.93 3.68
C ILE A 108 7.39 -6.85 2.63
N ARG A 109 8.66 -6.50 2.46
CA ARG A 109 9.11 -5.52 1.48
C ARG A 109 9.47 -6.23 0.19
N VAL A 110 8.72 -5.94 -0.87
CA VAL A 110 8.89 -6.56 -2.18
C VAL A 110 9.97 -5.85 -2.97
N GLN A 111 10.04 -4.52 -2.92
CA GLN A 111 11.11 -3.74 -3.54
C GLN A 111 11.10 -2.28 -3.05
N PRO A 112 12.25 -1.58 -3.11
CA PRO A 112 13.61 -2.11 -3.23
C PRO A 112 14.09 -2.72 -1.91
N GLY A 113 15.14 -3.54 -1.97
CA GLY A 113 15.73 -4.13 -0.77
C GLY A 113 14.81 -5.17 -0.15
N GLU A 114 14.65 -6.29 -0.86
CA GLU A 114 13.80 -7.42 -0.49
C GLU A 114 14.08 -7.85 0.95
N ALA A 115 13.06 -7.74 1.80
CA ALA A 115 13.21 -8.01 3.21
C ALA A 115 11.89 -8.49 3.83
N VAL A 116 12.00 -9.35 4.83
CA VAL A 116 10.89 -9.72 5.71
C VAL A 116 11.32 -9.43 7.13
N TYR A 117 10.55 -8.63 7.85
CA TYR A 117 10.88 -8.31 9.24
C TYR A 117 9.63 -8.19 10.10
N CYS A 118 9.78 -8.52 11.38
CA CYS A 118 8.71 -8.44 12.38
C CYS A 118 9.08 -7.42 13.44
N LYS A 119 8.31 -6.33 13.54
CA LYS A 119 8.41 -5.35 14.62
C LYS A 119 7.71 -5.88 15.86
N LEU A 120 8.40 -5.88 16.99
CA LEU A 120 7.91 -6.40 18.25
C LEU A 120 8.49 -5.64 19.43
N MET A 121 7.86 -5.77 20.59
CA MET A 121 8.37 -5.20 21.84
C MET A 121 9.37 -6.16 22.50
N SER A 122 10.54 -5.65 22.87
CA SER A 122 11.55 -6.36 23.63
C SER A 122 11.98 -5.55 24.86
N LYS A 123 12.57 -6.20 25.85
CA LYS A 123 13.20 -5.49 26.96
C LYS A 123 14.37 -4.66 26.41
N ALA A 124 14.40 -3.37 26.74
CA ALA A 124 15.52 -2.50 26.43
C ALA A 124 16.84 -3.10 26.98
N PRO A 125 17.91 -3.19 26.17
CA PRO A 125 19.22 -3.59 26.64
C PRO A 125 19.68 -2.72 27.81
N GLY A 126 20.14 -3.36 28.88
CA GLY A 126 20.59 -2.68 30.09
C GLY A 126 19.90 -3.18 31.37
N ILE A 127 20.02 -2.36 32.41
CA ILE A 127 19.62 -2.70 33.78
C ILE A 127 18.15 -2.31 34.06
N THR A 128 17.58 -1.43 33.25
CA THR A 128 16.17 -1.00 33.36
C THR A 128 15.21 -2.08 32.88
N PHE A 129 13.95 -1.98 33.31
CA PHE A 129 12.85 -2.87 32.91
C PHE A 129 11.98 -2.31 31.79
N ASN A 130 12.41 -1.21 31.16
CA ASN A 130 11.67 -0.57 30.09
C ASN A 130 11.60 -1.48 28.87
N ILE A 131 10.50 -1.36 28.12
CA ILE A 131 10.33 -2.03 26.84
C ILE A 131 10.64 -1.06 25.70
N GLU A 132 11.15 -1.59 24.60
CA GLU A 132 11.39 -0.83 23.37
C GLU A 132 10.94 -1.64 22.15
N GLU A 133 10.64 -0.92 21.07
CA GLU A 133 10.33 -1.54 19.79
C GLU A 133 11.64 -1.97 19.11
N THR A 134 11.70 -3.23 18.67
CA THR A 134 12.82 -3.81 17.93
C THR A 134 12.30 -4.66 16.78
N GLU A 135 13.20 -5.24 15.99
CA GLU A 135 12.85 -6.06 14.83
C GLU A 135 13.64 -7.37 14.76
N LEU A 136 12.95 -8.42 14.30
CA LEU A 136 13.57 -9.62 13.75
C LEU A 136 13.62 -9.48 12.24
N ASP A 137 14.82 -9.36 11.66
CA ASP A 137 15.02 -9.00 10.25
C ASP A 137 15.64 -10.14 9.40
N LEU A 138 15.06 -10.34 8.22
CA LEU A 138 15.61 -11.12 7.12
C LEU A 138 15.73 -10.23 5.87
N THR A 139 16.87 -9.56 5.72
CA THR A 139 17.22 -8.83 4.49
C THR A 139 17.95 -9.74 3.50
N TYR A 140 17.41 -9.88 2.29
CA TYR A 140 17.88 -10.87 1.29
C TYR A 140 19.32 -10.62 0.86
N ASN A 141 19.66 -9.36 0.54
CA ASN A 141 21.01 -8.98 0.11
C ASN A 141 22.08 -9.24 1.18
N SER A 142 21.71 -9.22 2.46
CA SER A 142 22.63 -9.54 3.56
C SER A 142 22.75 -11.06 3.77
N ARG A 143 21.62 -11.78 3.71
CA ARG A 143 21.53 -13.20 4.06
C ARG A 143 21.88 -14.16 2.94
N TYR A 144 21.62 -13.79 1.69
CA TYR A 144 21.79 -14.62 0.48
C TYR A 144 22.78 -13.97 -0.49
N LYS A 145 23.98 -13.64 0.01
CA LYS A 145 25.04 -13.02 -0.79
C LYS A 145 25.42 -13.92 -1.99
N GLY A 146 25.49 -13.32 -3.18
CA GLY A 146 25.85 -14.02 -4.41
C GLY A 146 24.72 -14.82 -5.05
N VAL A 147 23.49 -14.72 -4.53
CA VAL A 147 22.30 -15.26 -5.19
C VAL A 147 21.67 -14.15 -6.03
N ASP A 148 21.60 -14.35 -7.34
CA ASP A 148 20.87 -13.45 -8.22
C ASP A 148 19.37 -13.78 -8.17
N LEU A 149 18.57 -12.79 -7.79
CA LEU A 149 17.12 -12.89 -7.88
C LEU A 149 16.72 -12.71 -9.34
N PRO A 150 16.03 -13.69 -9.94
CA PRO A 150 15.61 -13.59 -11.33
C PRO A 150 14.61 -12.44 -11.49
N GLU A 151 14.74 -11.72 -12.61
CA GLU A 151 13.78 -10.70 -12.99
C GLU A 151 12.37 -11.30 -13.18
N ALA A 152 11.32 -10.51 -12.94
CA ALA A 152 9.94 -10.98 -12.97
C ALA A 152 9.57 -11.66 -14.31
N TYR A 153 9.99 -11.08 -15.44
CA TYR A 153 9.72 -11.66 -16.76
C TYR A 153 10.46 -12.98 -17.00
N ALA A 154 11.72 -13.11 -16.55
CA ALA A 154 12.47 -14.36 -16.67
C ALA A 154 11.74 -15.50 -15.94
N ARG A 155 11.19 -15.22 -14.75
CA ARG A 155 10.42 -16.21 -14.00
C ARG A 155 9.10 -16.57 -14.69
N LEU A 156 8.32 -15.57 -15.13
CA LEU A 156 7.04 -15.80 -15.78
C LEU A 156 7.19 -16.58 -17.10
N ILE A 157 8.20 -16.27 -17.91
CA ILE A 157 8.48 -16.99 -19.15
C ILE A 157 8.83 -18.46 -18.84
N LEU A 158 9.65 -18.71 -17.82
CA LEU A 158 9.97 -20.08 -17.39
C LEU A 158 8.70 -20.83 -16.96
N ASP A 159 7.80 -20.18 -16.23
CA ASP A 159 6.55 -20.80 -15.80
C ASP A 159 5.67 -21.21 -17.01
N VAL A 160 5.66 -20.44 -18.10
CA VAL A 160 4.99 -20.82 -19.37
C VAL A 160 5.59 -22.11 -19.94
N PHE A 161 6.92 -22.22 -20.02
CA PHE A 161 7.59 -23.42 -20.53
C PHE A 161 7.34 -24.65 -19.65
N LEU A 162 7.18 -24.45 -18.34
CA LEU A 162 6.87 -25.51 -17.39
C LEU A 162 5.37 -25.84 -17.32
N GLY A 163 4.52 -25.11 -18.06
CA GLY A 163 3.06 -25.28 -18.01
C GLY A 163 2.43 -24.85 -16.68
N SER A 164 3.14 -24.05 -15.88
CA SER A 164 2.66 -23.54 -14.60
C SER A 164 1.86 -22.25 -14.80
N GLN A 165 0.59 -22.28 -14.42
CA GLN A 165 -0.30 -21.11 -14.49
C GLN A 165 -0.42 -20.36 -13.14
N MET A 166 0.35 -20.75 -12.12
CA MET A 166 0.18 -20.29 -10.74
C MET A 166 0.35 -18.77 -10.57
N HIS A 167 1.20 -18.13 -11.38
CA HIS A 167 1.49 -16.70 -11.31
C HIS A 167 0.76 -15.87 -12.39
N PHE A 168 -0.20 -16.48 -13.09
CA PHE A 168 -0.98 -15.82 -14.13
C PHE A 168 -2.40 -15.56 -13.63
N VAL A 169 -2.94 -14.40 -14.01
CA VAL A 169 -4.31 -14.01 -13.65
C VAL A 169 -5.31 -14.88 -14.40
N ARG A 170 -6.23 -15.51 -13.66
CA ARG A 170 -7.31 -16.31 -14.25
C ARG A 170 -8.46 -15.42 -14.73
N SER A 171 -9.24 -15.90 -15.70
CA SER A 171 -10.32 -15.09 -16.30
C SER A 171 -11.39 -14.64 -15.31
N ASP A 172 -11.75 -15.49 -14.35
CA ASP A 172 -12.69 -15.16 -13.27
C ASP A 172 -12.11 -14.16 -12.26
N GLU A 173 -10.82 -14.27 -11.91
CA GLU A 173 -10.12 -13.28 -11.07
C GLU A 173 -10.16 -11.89 -11.72
N LEU A 174 -9.90 -11.83 -13.03
CA LEU A 174 -9.96 -10.58 -13.79
C LEU A 174 -11.39 -9.99 -13.79
N VAL A 175 -12.41 -10.83 -13.98
CA VAL A 175 -13.82 -10.41 -13.96
C VAL A 175 -14.19 -9.84 -12.60
N GLU A 176 -13.80 -10.47 -11.50
CA GLU A 176 -14.09 -9.98 -10.14
C GLU A 176 -13.34 -8.68 -9.83
N ALA A 177 -12.09 -8.54 -10.26
CA ALA A 177 -11.34 -7.29 -10.12
C ALA A 177 -12.04 -6.12 -10.83
N TRP A 178 -12.49 -6.31 -12.08
CA TRP A 178 -13.24 -5.28 -12.80
C TRP A 178 -14.58 -4.97 -12.15
N LYS A 179 -15.37 -5.98 -11.78
CA LYS A 179 -16.64 -5.76 -11.07
C LYS A 179 -16.47 -4.92 -9.81
N LEU A 180 -15.36 -5.12 -9.10
CA LEU A 180 -15.07 -4.43 -7.85
C LEU A 180 -14.75 -2.94 -8.05
N PHE A 181 -13.94 -2.58 -9.05
CA PHE A 181 -13.47 -1.19 -9.22
C PHE A 181 -14.29 -0.37 -10.23
N THR A 182 -14.99 -0.99 -11.19
CA THR A 182 -15.75 -0.27 -12.23
C THR A 182 -16.74 0.76 -11.68
N PRO A 183 -17.53 0.51 -10.62
CA PRO A 183 -18.45 1.52 -10.09
C PRO A 183 -17.74 2.79 -9.62
N LEU A 184 -16.61 2.65 -8.93
CA LEU A 184 -15.79 3.76 -8.46
C LEU A 184 -15.15 4.52 -9.63
N LEU A 185 -14.64 3.80 -10.63
CA LEU A 185 -14.06 4.42 -11.83
C LEU A 185 -15.09 5.26 -12.59
N ASN A 186 -16.31 4.74 -12.78
CA ASN A 186 -17.40 5.47 -13.41
C ASN A 186 -17.83 6.71 -12.59
N GLU A 187 -17.83 6.62 -11.26
CA GLU A 187 -18.09 7.77 -10.39
C GLU A 187 -17.01 8.85 -10.55
N ILE A 188 -15.74 8.46 -10.56
CA ILE A 188 -14.62 9.39 -10.77
C ILE A 188 -14.73 10.08 -12.12
N GLU A 189 -14.99 9.32 -13.20
CA GLU A 189 -15.13 9.85 -14.55
C GLU A 189 -16.34 10.79 -14.73
N SER A 190 -17.44 10.52 -14.02
CA SER A 190 -18.66 11.35 -14.09
C SER A 190 -18.67 12.53 -13.12
N SER A 191 -17.84 12.49 -12.08
CA SER A 191 -17.75 13.55 -11.08
C SER A 191 -16.99 14.76 -11.61
N GLU A 192 -17.39 15.97 -11.20
CA GLU A 192 -16.56 17.16 -11.40
C GLU A 192 -15.47 17.33 -10.33
N SER A 193 -15.37 16.38 -9.39
CA SER A 193 -14.46 16.48 -8.26
C SER A 193 -13.01 16.52 -8.72
N SER A 194 -12.25 17.47 -8.18
CA SER A 194 -10.84 17.62 -8.51
C SER A 194 -9.97 16.83 -7.52
N PRO A 195 -8.90 16.17 -7.99
CA PRO A 195 -7.98 15.46 -7.11
C PRO A 195 -7.35 16.42 -6.09
N LEU A 196 -7.07 15.92 -4.89
CA LEU A 196 -6.39 16.70 -3.87
C LEU A 196 -4.92 16.95 -4.27
N PRO A 197 -4.42 18.20 -4.20
CA PRO A 197 -3.03 18.47 -4.49
C PRO A 197 -2.12 17.88 -3.40
N TYR A 198 -0.98 17.35 -3.79
CA TYR A 198 0.11 16.97 -2.88
C TYR A 198 1.47 17.30 -3.50
N ASN A 199 2.45 17.70 -2.68
CA ASN A 199 3.78 18.01 -3.18
C ASN A 199 4.49 16.74 -3.65
N PHE A 200 5.26 16.86 -4.72
CA PHE A 200 6.19 15.83 -5.19
C PHE A 200 7.15 15.39 -4.08
#